data_AF-A0A2V7TYC8-F1
#
_entry.id   AF-A0A2V7TYC8-F1
#
_cell.length_a   1.000
_cell.length_b   1.000
_cell.length_c   1.000
_cell.angle_alpha   90.00
_cell.angle_beta   90.00
_cell.angle_gamma   90.00
#
_symmetry.space_group_name_H-M   'P 1'
#
loop_
_entity.id
_entity.type
_entity.pdbx_description
1 polymer ?
#
loop_
_entity_poly.entity_id
_entity_poly.type
_entity_poly.pdbx_seq_one_letter_code
_entity_poly.pdbx_strand_id
1 'polypeptide(L)'
;MVPSPIIHLTTEVPMSQDARSLRDRLLAQSEEYRRLDEQHHEYESRLVALTGKAVLSDEEQVEETTLKKKKLQVKDRMEAIARQARASEAHP
;
A
#
# COMPACT_ATOMS: atom_id res chain seq x y z
N MET A 1 0.48 -27.51 -21.65
CA MET A 1 -0.60 -26.51 -21.70
C MET A 1 -1.06 -26.24 -20.27
N VAL A 2 -0.33 -25.41 -19.54
CA VAL A 2 -0.77 -24.75 -18.31
C VAL A 2 -0.22 -23.32 -18.37
N PRO A 3 -1.05 -22.28 -18.23
CA PRO A 3 -0.61 -20.90 -18.38
C PRO A 3 0.24 -20.48 -17.18
N SER A 4 1.24 -19.64 -17.47
CA SER A 4 2.25 -19.13 -16.55
C SER A 4 1.67 -18.60 -15.23
N PRO A 5 2.31 -18.87 -14.08
CA PRO A 5 2.03 -18.11 -12.87
C PRO A 5 2.51 -16.67 -13.07
N ILE A 6 1.56 -15.74 -13.09
CA ILE A 6 1.83 -14.31 -13.01
C ILE A 6 2.58 -14.09 -11.70
N ILE A 7 3.88 -13.84 -11.82
CA ILE A 7 4.75 -13.42 -10.73
C ILE A 7 4.21 -12.07 -10.26
N HIS A 8 3.35 -12.11 -9.25
CA HIS A 8 3.06 -10.96 -8.43
C HIS A 8 4.30 -10.66 -7.59
N LEU A 9 5.29 -10.02 -8.23
CA LEU A 9 6.42 -9.39 -7.56
C LEU A 9 5.89 -8.15 -6.85
N THR A 10 5.10 -8.33 -5.79
CA THR A 10 5.00 -7.32 -4.75
C THR A 10 6.34 -7.35 -4.04
N THR A 11 7.31 -6.64 -4.62
CA THR A 11 8.54 -6.29 -3.93
C THR A 11 8.12 -5.62 -2.63
N GLU A 12 8.20 -6.38 -1.56
CA GLU A 12 8.05 -5.90 -0.20
C GLU A 12 9.28 -5.03 0.02
N VAL A 13 9.15 -3.76 -0.35
CA VAL A 13 10.20 -2.76 -0.15
C VAL A 13 10.50 -2.80 1.36
N PRO A 14 11.69 -3.27 1.78
CA PRO A 14 12.00 -3.37 3.19
C PRO A 14 11.99 -1.94 3.73
N MET A 15 10.97 -1.61 4.51
CA MET A 15 10.87 -0.35 5.22
C MET A 15 12.05 -0.29 6.20
N SER A 16 13.14 0.37 5.80
CA SER A 16 14.29 0.68 6.65
C SER A 16 13.81 1.30 7.98
N GLN A 17 14.54 1.10 9.08
CA GLN A 17 14.16 1.64 10.40
C GLN A 17 13.81 3.15 10.35
N ASP A 18 14.49 3.92 9.50
CA ASP A 18 14.23 5.33 9.25
C ASP A 18 12.84 5.59 8.65
N ALA A 19 12.36 4.71 7.77
CA ALA A 19 11.01 4.80 7.21
C ALA A 19 9.94 4.52 8.28
N ARG A 20 10.21 3.61 9.23
CA ARG A 20 9.30 3.31 10.34
C ARG A 20 9.18 4.48 11.31
N SER A 21 10.29 5.09 11.73
CA SER A 21 10.27 6.27 12.62
C SER A 21 9.71 7.51 11.93
N LEU A 22 9.93 7.68 10.63
CA LEU A 22 9.32 8.76 9.87
C LEU A 22 7.81 8.57 9.73
N ARG A 23 7.37 7.34 9.41
CA ARG A 23 5.96 6.97 9.37
C ARG A 23 5.26 7.28 10.69
N ASP A 24 5.86 6.92 11.83
CA ASP A 24 5.27 7.13 13.15
C ASP A 24 5.08 8.63 13.45
N ARG A 25 6.09 9.45 13.13
CA ARG A 25 6.00 10.91 13.21
C ARG A 25 4.94 11.49 12.28
N LEU A 26 4.85 10.98 11.05
CA LEU A 26 3.82 11.38 10.09
C LEU A 26 2.41 10.97 10.52
N LEU A 27 2.24 9.81 11.13
CA LEU A 27 0.97 9.40 11.75
C LEU A 27 0.56 10.35 12.88
N ALA A 28 1.54 10.86 13.65
CA ALA A 28 1.29 11.81 14.73
C ALA A 28 1.05 13.24 14.24
N GLN A 29 1.72 13.68 13.17
CA GLN A 29 1.67 15.06 12.67
C GLN A 29 0.70 15.28 11.51
N SER A 30 0.39 14.24 10.74
CA SER A 30 -0.40 14.34 9.51
C SER A 30 -1.62 13.42 9.57
N GLU A 31 -2.78 14.02 9.80
CA GLU A 31 -4.06 13.31 9.71
C GLU A 31 -4.27 12.68 8.32
N GLU A 32 -3.73 13.28 7.25
CA GLU A 32 -3.78 12.70 5.91
C GLU A 32 -3.06 11.35 5.86
N TYR A 33 -1.87 11.24 6.48
CA TYR A 33 -1.13 9.97 6.53
C TYR A 33 -1.90 8.91 7.32
N ARG A 34 -2.53 9.29 8.43
CA ARG A 34 -3.38 8.38 9.22
C ARG A 34 -4.55 7.86 8.40
N ARG A 35 -5.26 8.73 7.67
CA ARG A 35 -6.36 8.31 6.78
C ARG A 35 -5.88 7.42 5.64
N LEU A 36 -4.67 7.64 5.13
CA LEU A 36 -4.08 6.77 4.11
C LEU A 36 -3.76 5.39 4.68
N ASP A 37 -3.22 5.33 5.90
CA ASP A 37 -2.95 4.06 6.57
C ASP A 37 -4.23 3.25 6.85
N GLU A 38 -5.28 3.90 7.33
CA GLU A 38 -6.60 3.28 7.52
C GLU A 38 -7.16 2.74 6.20
N GLN A 39 -7.11 3.54 5.13
CA GLN A 39 -7.51 3.09 3.78
C GLN A 39 -6.66 1.93 3.28
N HIS A 40 -5.35 1.96 3.50
CA HIS A 40 -4.46 0.86 3.14
C HIS A 40 -4.88 -0.44 3.82
N HIS A 41 -5.20 -0.37 5.12
CA HIS A 41 -5.66 -1.52 5.90
C HIS A 41 -7.02 -2.05 5.43
N GLU A 42 -7.97 -1.17 5.10
CA GLU A 42 -9.24 -1.56 4.50
C GLU A 42 -9.07 -2.25 3.14
N TYR A 43 -8.25 -1.67 2.26
CA TYR A 43 -7.97 -2.28 0.95
C TYR A 43 -7.24 -3.60 1.07
N GLU A 44 -6.32 -3.74 2.02
CA GLU A 44 -5.63 -4.99 2.29
C GLU A 44 -6.58 -6.05 2.84
N SER A 45 -7.47 -5.70 3.78
CA SER A 45 -8.46 -6.63 4.31
C SER A 45 -9.42 -7.14 3.23
N ARG A 46 -9.87 -6.26 2.32
CA ARG A 46 -10.69 -6.66 1.17
C ARG A 46 -9.91 -7.54 0.20
N LEU A 47 -8.66 -7.19 -0.10
CA LEU A 47 -7.79 -8.03 -0.93
C LEU A 47 -7.56 -9.41 -0.33
N VAL A 48 -7.34 -9.51 0.98
CA VAL A 48 -7.16 -10.79 1.68
C VAL A 48 -8.45 -11.62 1.62
N ALA A 49 -9.61 -11.00 1.80
CA ALA A 49 -10.90 -11.69 1.69
C ALA A 49 -11.15 -12.24 0.27
N LEU A 50 -10.68 -11.53 -0.77
CA LEU A 50 -10.72 -11.98 -2.15
C LEU A 50 -9.67 -13.07 -2.39
N THR A 51 -8.40 -12.84 -2.06
CA THR A 51 -7.30 -13.80 -2.29
C THR A 51 -7.48 -15.12 -1.53
N GLY A 52 -8.20 -15.09 -0.40
CA GLY A 52 -8.58 -16.29 0.36
C GLY A 52 -9.61 -17.17 -0.35
N LYS A 53 -10.32 -16.66 -1.36
CA LYS A 53 -11.19 -17.44 -2.23
C LYS A 53 -10.34 -18.03 -3.36
N ALA A 54 -10.14 -19.34 -3.32
CA ALA A 54 -9.36 -20.08 -4.33
C ALA A 54 -9.91 -19.95 -5.77
N VAL A 55 -11.16 -19.52 -5.94
CA VAL A 55 -11.80 -19.23 -7.22
C VAL A 55 -12.45 -17.86 -7.12
N LEU A 56 -11.83 -16.86 -7.74
CA LEU A 56 -12.38 -15.52 -7.92
C LEU A 56 -13.20 -15.52 -9.21
N SER A 57 -14.43 -15.01 -9.16
CA SER A 57 -15.20 -14.72 -10.38
C SER A 57 -14.55 -13.60 -11.19
N ASP A 58 -14.86 -13.47 -12.48
CA ASP A 58 -14.34 -12.38 -13.35
C ASP A 58 -14.52 -10.99 -12.70
N GLU A 59 -15.67 -10.77 -12.06
CA GLU A 59 -15.99 -9.54 -11.34
C GLU A 59 -15.08 -9.32 -10.11
N GLU A 60 -14.76 -10.39 -9.39
CA GLU A 60 -13.85 -10.37 -8.25
C GLU A 60 -12.38 -10.21 -8.67
N GLN A 61 -11.96 -10.72 -9.83
CA GLN A 61 -10.61 -10.46 -10.38
C GLN A 61 -10.43 -9.00 -10.79
N VAL A 62 -11.45 -8.39 -11.38
CA VAL A 62 -11.47 -6.95 -11.69
C VAL A 62 -11.42 -6.14 -10.41
N GLU A 63 -12.18 -6.55 -9.38
CA GLU A 63 -12.17 -5.90 -8.08
C GLU A 63 -10.81 -6.04 -7.38
N GLU A 64 -10.18 -7.23 -7.40
CA GLU A 64 -8.83 -7.46 -6.88
C GLU A 64 -7.82 -6.55 -7.58
N THR A 65 -7.84 -6.50 -8.91
CA THR A 65 -6.94 -5.66 -9.70
C THR A 65 -7.14 -4.17 -9.40
N THR A 66 -8.40 -3.76 -9.24
CA THR A 66 -8.76 -2.38 -8.89
C THR A 66 -8.32 -2.04 -7.47
N LEU A 67 -8.54 -2.93 -6.50
CA LEU A 67 -8.08 -2.78 -5.12
C LEU A 67 -6.57 -2.74 -5.03
N LYS A 68 -5.86 -3.56 -5.81
CA LYS A 68 -4.39 -3.56 -5.88
C LYS A 68 -3.85 -2.24 -6.44
N LYS A 69 -4.51 -1.69 -7.47
CA LYS A 69 -4.20 -0.34 -7.97
C LYS A 69 -4.46 0.74 -6.91
N LYS A 70 -5.61 0.70 -6.23
CA LYS A 70 -5.92 1.65 -5.14
C LYS A 70 -4.92 1.55 -3.99
N LYS A 71 -4.57 0.34 -3.56
CA LYS A 71 -3.53 0.09 -2.55
C LYS A 71 -2.19 0.67 -2.99
N LEU A 72 -1.82 0.48 -4.26
CA LEU A 72 -0.60 1.07 -4.82
C LEU A 72 -0.65 2.60 -4.79
N GLN A 73 -1.78 3.23 -5.16
CA GLN A 73 -1.95 4.68 -5.08
C GLN A 73 -1.85 5.21 -3.65
N VAL A 74 -2.43 4.52 -2.68
CA VAL A 74 -2.32 4.89 -1.26
C VAL A 74 -0.87 4.80 -0.81
N LYS A 75 -0.16 3.73 -1.17
CA LYS A 75 1.26 3.56 -0.87
C LYS A 75 2.10 4.66 -1.52
N ASP A 76 1.85 4.97 -2.78
CA ASP A 76 2.54 6.05 -3.52
C ASP A 76 2.33 7.41 -2.82
N ARG A 77 1.11 7.66 -2.33
CA ARG A 77 0.79 8.88 -1.59
C ARG A 77 1.46 8.93 -0.21
N MET A 78 1.53 7.80 0.51
CA MET A 78 2.27 7.68 1.77
C MET A 78 3.77 7.93 1.55
N GLU A 79 4.34 7.38 0.47
CA GLU A 79 5.73 7.62 0.06
C GLU A 79 5.97 9.08 -0.34
N ALA A 80 5.03 9.73 -1.03
CA ALA A 80 5.12 11.15 -1.38
C ALA A 80 5.18 12.03 -0.13
N ILE A 81 4.30 11.79 0.85
CA ILE A 81 4.32 12.50 2.13
C ILE A 81 5.63 12.22 2.88
N ALA A 82 6.09 10.97 2.91
CA ALA A 82 7.37 10.61 3.51
C ALA A 82 8.55 11.33 2.85
N ARG A 83 8.55 11.42 1.52
CA ARG A 83 9.57 12.14 0.76
C ARG A 83 9.56 13.63 1.05
N GLN A 84 8.37 14.25 1.13
CA GLN A 84 8.23 15.66 1.50
C GLN A 84 8.71 15.92 2.92
N ALA A 85 8.36 15.07 3.88
CA ALA A 85 8.81 15.21 5.26
C ALA A 85 10.34 15.10 5.38
N ARG A 86 10.97 14.13 4.68
CA ARG A 86 12.44 14.04 4.60
C ARG A 86 13.06 15.28 3.96
N ALA A 87 12.46 15.83 2.92
CA ALA A 87 12.95 17.04 2.27
C ALA A 87 12.84 18.28 3.17
N SER A 88 11.75 18.40 3.93
CA SER A 88 11.56 19.46 4.93
C SER A 88 12.50 19.31 6.13
N GLU A 89 12.81 18.09 6.59
CA GLU A 89 13.80 17.87 7.65
C GLU A 89 15.25 18.10 7.16
N ALA A 90 15.51 17.97 5.86
CA ALA A 90 16.85 18.14 5.27
C ALA A 90 17.20 19.59 4.89
N HIS A 91 16.32 20.57 5.13
CA HIS A 91 16.58 21.98 4.86
C HIS A 91 16.59 22.81 6.17
N PRO A 92 17.77 23.07 6.77
CA PRO A 92 17.92 23.99 7.88
C PRO A 92 17.92 25.46 7.44
#